data_AF-A0A1H9J9Q1-F1
#
_entry.id   AF-A0A1H9J9Q1-F1
#
_cell.length_a   1.000
_cell.length_b   1.000
_cell.length_c   1.000
_cell.angle_alpha   90.00
_cell.angle_beta   90.00
_cell.angle_gamma   90.00
#
_symmetry.space_group_name_H-M   'P 1'
#
loop_
_entity.id
_entity.type
_entity.pdbx_description
1 polymer ?
#
loop_
_entity_poly.entity_id
_entity_poly.type
_entity_poly.pdbx_seq_one_letter_code
_entity_poly.pdbx_strand_id
1 'polypeptide(L)'
;MKRRVRGFGLVEIMLALALGLVMSHALMQIFISSKNTYLSQSSAAGLQEDARFVLSKVVQEVRLAGMAGCLATVRDASAGGQFSSVARTPVEWDAQQQSLTLMTAGVGQGGSWHNWEIHTDCLSSATAWTRGRAPRLAEGEMMLPIHKQVYRFNPGRSELALNGQPLISNVRAFSVLFGVAEGVGKPGIARYTDQPDPTLIRSVRLTLTLFDPADRTQEQTFNVVAAIRNRLE
;
A
#
# COMPACT_ATOMS: atom_id res chain seq x y z
N MET A 1 -34.17 66.40 38.79
CA MET A 1 -33.79 66.78 37.41
C MET A 1 -34.05 65.60 36.48
N LYS A 2 -35.04 65.66 35.58
CA LYS A 2 -35.29 64.60 34.58
C LYS A 2 -34.28 64.75 33.43
N ARG A 3 -33.36 63.81 33.26
CA ARG A 3 -32.49 63.74 32.07
C ARG A 3 -33.39 63.52 30.83
N ARG A 4 -33.35 64.44 29.86
CA ARG A 4 -33.95 64.21 28.54
C ARG A 4 -33.15 63.11 27.86
N VAL A 5 -33.78 61.99 27.54
CA VAL A 5 -33.23 60.96 26.66
C VAL A 5 -33.21 61.57 25.25
N ARG A 6 -32.03 61.73 24.65
CA ARG A 6 -31.92 62.08 23.22
C ARG A 6 -32.32 60.82 22.44
N GLY A 7 -33.31 60.93 21.56
CA GLY A 7 -33.73 59.84 20.68
C GLY A 7 -32.66 59.55 19.62
N PHE A 8 -32.66 58.34 19.08
CA PHE A 8 -31.75 57.94 18.01
C PHE A 8 -32.06 58.67 16.70
N GLY A 9 -31.02 59.19 16.05
CA GLY A 9 -31.14 59.77 14.71
C GLY A 9 -31.21 58.70 13.62
N LEU A 10 -31.86 59.00 12.50
CA LEU A 10 -31.88 58.12 11.32
C LEU A 10 -30.45 57.74 10.85
N VAL A 11 -29.53 58.70 10.95
CA VAL A 11 -28.10 58.49 10.64
C VAL A 11 -27.43 57.50 11.61
N GLU A 12 -27.77 57.51 12.91
CA GLU A 12 -27.23 56.55 13.89
C GLU A 12 -27.72 55.12 13.60
N ILE A 13 -28.99 54.97 13.19
CA ILE A 13 -29.53 53.66 12.79
C ILE A 13 -28.85 53.17 11.51
N MET A 14 -28.67 54.03 10.50
CA MET A 14 -27.97 53.67 9.27
C MET A 14 -26.53 53.23 9.56
N LEU A 15 -25.82 53.95 10.45
CA LEU A 15 -24.47 53.60 10.86
C LEU A 15 -24.43 52.25 11.60
N ALA A 16 -25.35 52.02 12.54
CA ALA A 16 -25.43 50.76 13.28
C ALA A 16 -25.69 49.56 12.35
N LEU A 17 -26.61 49.70 11.38
CA LEU A 17 -26.89 48.68 10.38
C LEU A 17 -25.70 48.41 9.46
N ALA A 18 -25.03 49.47 8.98
CA ALA A 18 -23.85 49.34 8.13
C ALA A 18 -22.72 48.60 8.86
N LEU A 19 -22.44 48.95 10.12
CA LEU A 19 -21.43 48.27 10.93
C LEU A 19 -21.82 46.81 11.22
N GLY A 20 -23.09 46.55 11.54
CA GLY A 20 -23.59 45.19 11.75
C GLY A 20 -23.43 44.30 10.50
N LEU A 21 -23.69 44.85 9.31
CA LEU A 21 -23.50 44.16 8.04
C LEU A 21 -22.01 43.85 7.78
N VAL A 22 -21.13 44.85 7.98
CA VAL A 22 -19.67 44.70 7.80
C VAL A 22 -19.11 43.64 8.76
N MET A 23 -19.49 43.67 10.03
CA MET A 23 -19.06 42.67 11.02
C MET A 23 -19.56 41.27 10.67
N SER A 24 -20.83 41.15 10.27
CA SER A 24 -21.41 39.87 9.86
C SER A 24 -20.68 39.29 8.65
N HIS A 25 -20.35 40.13 7.66
CA HIS A 25 -19.57 39.72 6.50
C HIS A 25 -18.17 39.23 6.89
N ALA A 26 -17.48 39.94 7.79
CA ALA A 26 -16.16 39.53 8.27
C ALA A 26 -16.21 38.16 8.97
N LEU A 27 -17.20 37.94 9.85
CA LEU A 27 -17.38 36.65 10.53
C LEU A 27 -17.70 35.51 9.55
N MET A 28 -18.52 35.77 8.54
CA MET A 28 -18.81 34.79 7.48
C MET A 28 -17.55 34.38 6.73
N GLN A 29 -16.67 35.33 6.38
CA GLN A 29 -15.40 35.05 5.70
C GLN A 29 -14.49 34.17 6.55
N ILE A 30 -14.36 34.47 7.84
CA ILE A 30 -13.56 33.66 8.79
C ILE A 30 -14.12 32.23 8.87
N PHE A 31 -15.44 32.09 8.98
CA PHE A 31 -16.09 30.80 9.04
C PHE A 31 -15.88 29.97 7.76
N ILE A 32 -16.07 30.59 6.58
CA ILE A 32 -15.86 29.93 5.28
C ILE A 32 -14.40 29.49 5.13
N SER A 33 -13.45 30.38 5.46
CA SER A 33 -12.02 30.05 5.43
C SER A 33 -11.71 28.88 6.36
N SER A 34 -12.23 28.90 7.58
CA SER A 34 -12.00 27.84 8.57
C SER A 34 -12.57 26.49 8.12
N LYS A 35 -13.77 26.51 7.53
CA LYS A 35 -14.40 25.32 6.95
C LYS A 35 -13.58 24.76 5.78
N ASN A 36 -13.12 25.61 4.86
CA ASN A 36 -12.30 25.17 3.73
C ASN A 36 -10.98 24.56 4.20
N THR A 37 -10.31 25.18 5.17
CA THR A 37 -9.09 24.63 5.79
C THR A 37 -9.37 23.29 6.47
N TYR A 38 -10.48 23.15 7.20
CA TYR A 38 -10.86 21.88 7.81
C TYR A 38 -11.08 20.78 6.77
N LEU A 39 -11.82 21.06 5.69
CA LEU A 39 -12.08 20.11 4.62
C LEU A 39 -10.79 19.69 3.88
N SER A 40 -9.89 20.63 3.64
CA SER A 40 -8.57 20.37 3.05
C SER A 40 -7.74 19.44 3.94
N GLN A 41 -7.64 19.75 5.24
CA GLN A 41 -6.89 18.92 6.20
C GLN A 41 -7.50 17.53 6.37
N SER A 42 -8.83 17.45 6.44
CA SER A 42 -9.56 16.18 6.53
C SER A 42 -9.29 15.29 5.30
N SER A 43 -9.31 15.87 4.10
CA SER A 43 -8.97 15.17 2.86
C SER A 43 -7.51 14.71 2.84
N ALA A 44 -6.58 15.60 3.22
CA ALA A 44 -5.16 15.26 3.30
C ALA A 44 -4.87 14.13 4.29
N ALA A 45 -5.57 14.09 5.44
CA ALA A 45 -5.47 13.01 6.41
C ALA A 45 -5.99 11.68 5.85
N GLY A 46 -7.09 11.71 5.08
CA GLY A 46 -7.60 10.53 4.37
C GLY A 46 -6.59 9.94 3.40
N LEU A 47 -5.96 10.77 2.56
CA LEU A 47 -4.91 10.30 1.64
C LEU A 47 -3.72 9.67 2.38
N GLN A 48 -3.32 10.24 3.52
CA GLN A 48 -2.23 9.67 4.33
C GLN A 48 -2.61 8.32 4.95
N GLU A 49 -3.86 8.16 5.40
CA GLU A 49 -4.33 6.89 5.96
C GLU A 49 -4.39 5.79 4.89
N ASP A 50 -4.93 6.10 3.71
CA ASP A 50 -4.97 5.17 2.57
C ASP A 50 -3.56 4.75 2.14
N ALA A 51 -2.64 5.71 2.03
CA ALA A 51 -1.24 5.43 1.73
C ALA A 51 -0.59 4.57 2.81
N ARG A 52 -0.80 4.89 4.10
CA ARG A 52 -0.26 4.12 5.23
C ARG A 52 -0.77 2.69 5.21
N PHE A 53 -2.06 2.49 4.95
CA PHE A 53 -2.66 1.16 4.86
C PHE A 53 -2.02 0.32 3.74
N VAL A 54 -2.02 0.84 2.51
CA VAL A 54 -1.50 0.10 1.35
C VAL A 54 0.00 -0.14 1.45
N LEU A 55 0.78 0.89 1.74
CA LEU A 55 2.23 0.76 1.82
C LEU A 55 2.64 -0.19 2.95
N SER A 56 1.98 -0.15 4.11
CA SER A 56 2.27 -1.09 5.21
C SER A 56 1.97 -2.53 4.81
N LYS A 57 0.86 -2.77 4.11
CA LYS A 57 0.49 -4.10 3.61
C LYS A 57 1.51 -4.64 2.60
N VAL A 58 1.88 -3.85 1.59
CA VAL A 58 2.87 -4.26 0.59
C VAL A 58 4.23 -4.47 1.24
N VAL A 59 4.66 -3.61 2.17
CA VAL A 59 5.92 -3.75 2.91
C VAL A 59 5.95 -5.04 3.74
N GLN A 60 4.85 -5.40 4.39
CA GLN A 60 4.75 -6.67 5.12
C GLN A 60 4.92 -7.86 4.17
N GLU A 61 4.27 -7.82 3.01
CA GLU A 61 4.38 -8.86 2.00
C GLU A 61 5.79 -8.94 1.38
N VAL A 62 6.43 -7.81 1.08
CA VAL A 62 7.84 -7.77 0.63
C VAL A 62 8.79 -8.38 1.65
N ARG A 63 8.57 -8.16 2.95
CA ARG A 63 9.39 -8.77 4.02
C ARG A 63 9.25 -10.28 4.10
N LEU A 64 8.12 -10.82 3.64
CA LEU A 64 7.82 -12.26 3.57
C LEU A 64 8.12 -12.84 2.18
N ALA A 65 8.57 -12.02 1.24
CA ALA A 65 8.80 -12.46 -0.12
C ALA A 65 9.92 -13.50 -0.19
N GLY A 66 9.68 -14.60 -0.90
CA GLY A 66 10.62 -15.73 -0.99
C GLY A 66 10.68 -16.62 0.25
N MET A 67 9.76 -16.44 1.22
CA MET A 67 9.64 -17.35 2.35
C MET A 67 8.91 -18.62 1.92
N ALA A 68 9.62 -19.75 1.90
CA ALA A 68 9.08 -21.07 1.52
C ALA A 68 9.15 -22.12 2.65
N GLY A 69 9.27 -21.68 3.90
CA GLY A 69 9.30 -22.55 5.09
C GLY A 69 10.69 -22.69 5.72
N CYS A 70 10.90 -23.82 6.41
CA CYS A 70 12.09 -24.07 7.22
C CYS A 70 13.29 -24.59 6.42
N LEU A 71 13.04 -25.31 5.32
CA LEU A 71 14.06 -25.97 4.52
C LEU A 71 14.41 -25.14 3.28
N ALA A 72 15.68 -25.17 2.89
CA ALA A 72 16.17 -24.43 1.72
C ALA A 72 15.60 -24.97 0.40
N THR A 73 15.33 -26.28 0.34
CA THR A 73 14.82 -26.95 -0.85
C THR A 73 13.40 -27.43 -0.62
N VAL A 74 12.49 -27.01 -1.51
CA VAL A 74 11.09 -27.46 -1.51
C VAL A 74 10.85 -28.25 -2.79
N ARG A 75 10.43 -29.51 -2.66
CA ARG A 75 10.05 -30.35 -3.79
C ARG A 75 8.74 -29.83 -4.37
N ASP A 76 8.70 -29.63 -5.68
CA ASP A 76 7.50 -29.14 -6.35
C ASP A 76 6.61 -30.30 -6.83
N ALA A 77 5.45 -30.42 -6.19
CA ALA A 77 4.35 -31.29 -6.63
C ALA A 77 3.12 -30.46 -7.08
N SER A 78 3.31 -29.16 -7.34
CA SER A 78 2.27 -28.28 -7.83
C SER A 78 1.89 -28.60 -9.27
N ALA A 79 0.67 -28.24 -9.66
CA ALA A 79 0.15 -28.41 -11.00
C ALA A 79 1.09 -27.76 -12.04
N GLY A 80 1.71 -28.57 -12.89
CA GLY A 80 2.60 -28.09 -13.95
C GLY A 80 3.90 -27.43 -13.46
N GLY A 81 4.31 -27.65 -12.20
CA GLY A 81 5.55 -27.07 -11.66
C GLY A 81 5.52 -25.54 -11.50
N GLN A 82 4.31 -24.97 -11.33
CA GLN A 82 4.10 -23.52 -11.22
C GLN A 82 4.67 -22.92 -9.93
N PHE A 83 4.81 -23.71 -8.87
CA PHE A 83 5.40 -23.23 -7.63
C PHE A 83 6.88 -22.87 -7.85
N SER A 84 7.66 -23.74 -8.49
CA SER A 84 9.09 -23.51 -8.73
C SER A 84 9.36 -22.33 -9.66
N SER A 85 8.49 -22.07 -10.63
CA SER A 85 8.66 -20.91 -11.51
C SER A 85 8.53 -19.60 -10.75
N VAL A 86 7.54 -19.51 -9.84
CA VAL A 86 7.31 -18.34 -8.99
C VAL A 86 8.33 -18.25 -7.85
N ALA A 87 8.78 -19.38 -7.32
CA ALA A 87 9.79 -19.42 -6.26
C ALA A 87 11.17 -18.92 -6.68
N ARG A 88 11.53 -19.05 -7.96
CA ARG A 88 12.78 -18.50 -8.53
C ARG A 88 12.76 -16.98 -8.70
N THR A 89 11.57 -16.39 -8.84
CA THR A 89 11.37 -14.94 -9.00
C THR A 89 10.27 -14.48 -8.04
N PRO A 90 10.50 -14.54 -6.72
CA PRO A 90 9.45 -14.29 -5.73
C PRO A 90 9.08 -12.82 -5.61
N VAL A 91 9.83 -11.92 -6.26
CA VAL A 91 9.50 -10.51 -6.40
C VAL A 91 9.77 -10.12 -7.85
N GLU A 92 8.74 -9.64 -8.55
CA GLU A 92 8.81 -9.28 -9.96
C GLU A 92 7.99 -8.02 -10.23
N TRP A 93 8.54 -7.12 -11.05
CA TRP A 93 7.85 -5.93 -11.54
C TRP A 93 7.72 -5.99 -13.05
N ASP A 94 6.48 -5.89 -13.53
CA ASP A 94 6.19 -5.65 -14.93
C ASP A 94 5.86 -4.16 -15.10
N ALA A 95 6.79 -3.41 -15.68
CA ALA A 95 6.63 -1.98 -15.93
C ALA A 95 5.56 -1.66 -16.99
N GLN A 96 5.32 -2.57 -17.95
CA GLN A 96 4.31 -2.39 -19.00
C GLN A 96 2.90 -2.56 -18.42
N GLN A 97 2.72 -3.55 -17.54
CA GLN A 97 1.44 -3.82 -16.89
C GLN A 97 1.26 -3.04 -15.58
N GLN A 98 2.28 -2.29 -15.15
CA GLN A 98 2.36 -1.63 -13.84
C GLN A 98 1.97 -2.57 -12.70
N SER A 99 2.55 -3.77 -12.72
CA SER A 99 2.18 -4.85 -11.80
C SER A 99 3.38 -5.38 -11.00
N LEU A 100 3.20 -5.44 -9.69
CA LEU A 100 4.14 -6.04 -8.74
C LEU A 100 3.61 -7.40 -8.31
N THR A 101 4.34 -8.45 -8.64
CA THR A 101 4.06 -9.82 -8.21
C THR A 101 4.97 -10.16 -7.03
N LEU A 102 4.36 -10.64 -5.95
CA LEU A 102 5.05 -11.12 -4.75
C LEU A 102 4.62 -12.56 -4.44
N MET A 103 5.60 -13.43 -4.19
CA MET A 103 5.38 -14.74 -3.60
C MET A 103 5.68 -14.68 -2.12
N THR A 104 4.67 -14.85 -1.28
CA THR A 104 4.80 -14.64 0.16
C THR A 104 4.24 -15.82 0.94
N ALA A 105 4.85 -16.10 2.09
CA ALA A 105 4.22 -16.97 3.08
C ALA A 105 3.01 -16.28 3.70
N GLY A 106 1.95 -17.05 3.94
CA GLY A 106 0.79 -16.58 4.68
C GLY A 106 1.10 -16.45 6.17
N VAL A 107 0.63 -15.36 6.77
CA VAL A 107 0.76 -15.09 8.20
C VAL A 107 -0.62 -14.96 8.84
N GLY A 108 -0.87 -15.71 9.92
CA GLY A 108 -2.09 -15.65 10.72
C GLY A 108 -3.03 -16.88 10.59
N GLN A 109 -4.01 -16.96 11.49
CA GLN A 109 -5.06 -18.00 11.59
C GLN A 109 -6.06 -18.01 10.39
N GLY A 110 -5.78 -17.24 9.33
CA GLY A 110 -6.61 -17.07 8.14
C GLY A 110 -6.23 -18.01 7.00
N GLY A 111 -5.91 -19.27 7.29
CA GLY A 111 -5.47 -20.29 6.31
C GLY A 111 -6.45 -20.63 5.18
N SER A 112 -7.47 -19.81 4.89
CA SER A 112 -8.50 -20.18 3.91
C SER A 112 -8.12 -19.90 2.46
N TRP A 113 -7.36 -18.86 2.13
CA TRP A 113 -7.01 -18.55 0.73
C TRP A 113 -5.52 -18.56 0.49
N HIS A 114 -5.03 -19.48 -0.35
CA HIS A 114 -3.64 -19.57 -0.79
C HIS A 114 -3.60 -20.12 -2.22
N ASN A 115 -2.48 -19.92 -2.92
CA ASN A 115 -2.25 -20.50 -4.25
C ASN A 115 -1.63 -21.89 -4.12
N TRP A 116 -0.69 -22.01 -3.18
CA TRP A 116 -0.01 -23.24 -2.85
C TRP A 116 0.04 -23.44 -1.34
N GLU A 117 0.29 -24.68 -0.95
CA GLU A 117 0.55 -25.08 0.43
C GLU A 117 1.81 -25.94 0.45
N ILE A 118 2.69 -25.70 1.41
CA ILE A 118 3.90 -26.50 1.60
C ILE A 118 3.67 -27.41 2.80
N HIS A 119 3.78 -28.71 2.58
CA HIS A 119 3.80 -29.72 3.63
C HIS A 119 5.26 -29.96 4.01
N THR A 120 5.59 -29.82 5.29
CA THR A 120 6.96 -30.00 5.76
C THR A 120 7.00 -30.47 7.21
N ASP A 121 7.98 -31.30 7.54
CA ASP A 121 8.34 -31.64 8.92
C ASP A 121 9.38 -30.66 9.52
N CYS A 122 9.83 -29.67 8.75
CA CYS A 122 10.93 -28.74 9.05
C CYS A 122 12.27 -29.42 9.40
N LEU A 123 12.41 -30.73 9.14
CA LEU A 123 13.60 -31.52 9.45
C LEU A 123 14.26 -32.08 8.19
N SER A 124 13.46 -32.74 7.33
CA SER A 124 13.97 -33.54 6.22
C SER A 124 13.16 -33.42 4.94
N SER A 125 11.88 -33.04 5.03
CA SER A 125 10.95 -33.04 3.91
C SER A 125 10.21 -31.71 3.78
N ALA A 126 10.11 -31.20 2.56
CA ALA A 126 9.23 -30.10 2.20
C ALA A 126 8.70 -30.32 0.79
N THR A 127 7.37 -30.40 0.62
CA THR A 127 6.72 -30.51 -0.69
C THR A 127 5.66 -29.43 -0.87
N ALA A 128 5.76 -28.66 -1.96
CA ALA A 128 4.75 -27.69 -2.36
C ALA A 128 3.66 -28.34 -3.23
N TRP A 129 2.41 -28.04 -2.91
CA TRP A 129 1.23 -28.51 -3.63
C TRP A 129 0.38 -27.34 -4.08
N THR A 130 -0.30 -27.47 -5.22
CA THR A 130 -1.37 -26.53 -5.58
C THR A 130 -2.54 -26.72 -4.61
N ARG A 131 -3.14 -25.61 -4.18
CA ARG A 131 -4.32 -25.63 -3.30
C ARG A 131 -5.35 -26.66 -3.75
N GLY A 132 -5.77 -27.51 -2.81
CA GLY A 132 -6.79 -28.54 -3.05
C GLY A 132 -6.29 -29.78 -3.79
N ARG A 133 -4.98 -29.88 -4.06
CA ARG A 133 -4.34 -31.09 -4.60
C ARG A 133 -3.39 -31.77 -3.62
N ALA A 134 -3.15 -31.17 -2.45
CA ALA A 134 -2.30 -31.79 -1.45
C ALA A 134 -2.94 -33.07 -0.89
N PRO A 135 -2.14 -34.10 -0.59
CA PRO A 135 -2.60 -35.23 0.20
C PRO A 135 -2.96 -34.77 1.63
N ARG A 136 -3.57 -35.65 2.41
CA ARG A 136 -3.73 -35.39 3.85
C ARG A 136 -2.36 -35.22 4.49
N LEU A 137 -2.22 -34.25 5.39
CA LEU A 137 -1.01 -34.06 6.20
C LEU A 137 -0.64 -35.35 6.91
N ALA A 138 0.63 -35.76 6.77
CA ALA A 138 1.18 -36.88 7.51
C ALA A 138 1.43 -36.50 8.98
N GLU A 139 1.62 -37.50 9.84
CA GLU A 139 1.96 -37.26 11.24
C GLU A 139 3.32 -36.54 11.35
N GLY A 140 3.36 -35.44 12.11
CA GLY A 140 4.56 -34.61 12.25
C GLY A 140 4.77 -33.58 11.13
N GLU A 141 3.96 -33.58 10.06
CA GLU A 141 3.98 -32.50 9.07
C GLU A 141 3.13 -31.30 9.50
N MET A 142 3.58 -30.11 9.11
CA MET A 142 2.82 -28.87 9.16
C MET A 142 2.56 -28.33 7.75
N MET A 143 1.47 -27.58 7.60
CA MET A 143 1.12 -26.89 6.37
C MET A 143 1.45 -25.40 6.47
N LEU A 144 2.17 -24.89 5.48
CA LEU A 144 2.52 -23.49 5.32
C LEU A 144 1.82 -22.94 4.07
N PRO A 145 0.86 -22.00 4.19
CA PRO A 145 0.21 -21.40 3.03
C PRO A 145 1.17 -20.46 2.30
N ILE A 146 1.13 -20.47 0.96
CA ILE A 146 1.90 -19.60 0.09
C ILE A 146 0.95 -18.87 -0.86
N HIS A 147 1.13 -17.55 -0.95
CA HIS A 147 0.34 -16.67 -1.80
C HIS A 147 1.17 -16.16 -2.97
N LYS A 148 0.50 -16.00 -4.11
CA LYS A 148 0.91 -15.12 -5.20
C LYS A 148 0.06 -13.85 -5.11
N GLN A 149 0.64 -12.78 -4.62
CA GLN A 149 0.00 -11.47 -4.50
C GLN A 149 0.38 -10.63 -5.72
N VAL A 150 -0.61 -10.16 -6.47
CA VAL A 150 -0.43 -9.34 -7.66
C VAL A 150 -1.06 -7.97 -7.41
N TYR A 151 -0.22 -6.97 -7.16
CA TYR A 151 -0.62 -5.58 -7.12
C TYR A 151 -0.56 -5.02 -8.53
N ARG A 152 -1.64 -4.41 -8.99
CA ARG A 152 -1.70 -3.83 -10.34
C ARG A 152 -2.33 -2.46 -10.31
N PHE A 153 -1.60 -1.47 -10.80
CA PHE A 153 -2.15 -0.14 -10.98
C PHE A 153 -2.91 -0.05 -12.29
N ASN A 154 -4.13 0.49 -12.24
CA ASN A 154 -4.95 0.74 -13.41
C ASN A 154 -5.12 2.26 -13.59
N PRO A 155 -4.37 2.88 -14.52
CA PRO A 155 -4.47 4.32 -14.75
C PRO A 155 -5.86 4.74 -15.26
N GLY A 156 -6.52 3.90 -16.07
CA GLY A 156 -7.86 4.18 -16.58
C GLY A 156 -8.95 4.21 -15.50
N ARG A 157 -8.72 3.54 -14.37
CA ARG A 157 -9.63 3.55 -13.20
C ARG A 157 -9.09 4.36 -12.02
N SER A 158 -7.86 4.88 -12.11
CA SER A 158 -7.17 5.54 -10.99
C SER A 158 -7.18 4.69 -9.71
N GLU A 159 -6.88 3.39 -9.85
CA GLU A 159 -7.07 2.40 -8.80
C GLU A 159 -5.86 1.47 -8.72
N LEU A 160 -5.46 1.13 -7.49
CA LEU A 160 -4.55 0.01 -7.25
C LEU A 160 -5.39 -1.20 -6.84
N ALA A 161 -5.23 -2.31 -7.54
CA ALA A 161 -5.92 -3.56 -7.26
C ALA A 161 -4.96 -4.62 -6.70
N LEU A 162 -5.47 -5.50 -5.84
CA LEU A 162 -4.78 -6.70 -5.35
C LEU A 162 -5.52 -7.95 -5.84
N ASN A 163 -4.83 -8.81 -6.59
CA ASN A 163 -5.38 -10.04 -7.16
C ASN A 163 -6.67 -9.80 -7.97
N GLY A 164 -6.74 -8.65 -8.66
CA GLY A 164 -7.89 -8.24 -9.46
C GLY A 164 -9.03 -7.56 -8.70
N GLN A 165 -8.94 -7.46 -7.37
CA GLN A 165 -9.91 -6.75 -6.54
C GLN A 165 -9.41 -5.33 -6.22
N PRO A 166 -10.28 -4.31 -6.24
CA PRO A 166 -9.92 -2.95 -5.82
C PRO A 166 -9.34 -2.94 -4.40
N LEU A 167 -8.14 -2.37 -4.24
CA LEU A 167 -7.50 -2.17 -2.93
C LEU A 167 -7.70 -0.73 -2.47
N ILE A 168 -7.35 0.25 -3.32
CA ILE A 168 -7.59 1.68 -3.09
C ILE A 168 -7.90 2.41 -4.39
N SER A 169 -8.67 3.50 -4.28
CA SER A 169 -9.01 4.41 -5.36
C SER A 169 -8.18 5.69 -5.30
N ASN A 170 -8.38 6.58 -6.27
CA ASN A 170 -7.74 7.90 -6.37
C ASN A 170 -6.21 7.82 -6.44
N VAL A 171 -5.70 6.78 -7.07
CA VAL A 171 -4.28 6.58 -7.33
C VAL A 171 -3.91 7.30 -8.63
N ARG A 172 -3.01 8.28 -8.54
CA ARG A 172 -2.43 8.95 -9.70
C ARG A 172 -1.30 8.14 -10.32
N ALA A 173 -0.45 7.56 -9.49
CA ALA A 173 0.71 6.80 -9.94
C ALA A 173 1.13 5.77 -8.89
N PHE A 174 1.63 4.63 -9.37
CA PHE A 174 2.29 3.62 -8.57
C PHE A 174 3.53 3.12 -9.33
N SER A 175 4.70 3.20 -8.70
CA SER A 175 5.94 2.74 -9.29
C SER A 175 6.78 1.96 -8.29
N VAL A 176 7.55 1.01 -8.81
CA VAL A 176 8.42 0.14 -8.03
C VAL A 176 9.83 0.22 -8.58
N LEU A 177 10.79 0.39 -7.68
CA LEU A 177 12.22 0.30 -7.99
C LEU A 177 12.88 -0.72 -7.05
N PHE A 178 13.87 -1.43 -7.55
CA PHE A 178 14.63 -2.41 -6.79
C PHE A 178 16.00 -1.88 -6.44
N GLY A 179 16.30 -1.85 -5.15
CA GLY A 179 17.66 -1.65 -4.67
C GLY A 179 18.45 -2.93 -4.90
N VAL A 180 19.41 -2.89 -5.81
CA VAL A 180 20.24 -4.04 -6.19
C VAL A 180 21.66 -3.90 -5.66
N ALA A 181 22.27 -5.02 -5.30
CA ALA A 181 23.66 -5.09 -4.87
C ALA A 181 24.66 -4.94 -6.03
N GLU A 182 25.93 -4.66 -5.71
CA GLU A 182 27.03 -4.68 -6.69
C GLU A 182 27.31 -6.09 -7.23
N GLY A 183 26.95 -7.13 -6.48
CA GLY A 183 27.15 -8.52 -6.85
C GLY A 183 26.46 -9.50 -5.90
N VAL A 184 26.44 -10.78 -6.30
CA VAL A 184 25.83 -11.87 -5.53
C VAL A 184 26.49 -11.97 -4.14
N GLY A 185 25.68 -12.18 -3.10
CA GLY A 185 26.16 -12.29 -1.71
C GLY A 185 26.58 -10.97 -1.05
N LYS A 186 26.64 -9.84 -1.76
CA LYS A 186 26.94 -8.52 -1.17
C LYS A 186 25.70 -7.95 -0.45
N PRO A 187 25.83 -7.43 0.79
CA PRO A 187 24.68 -6.98 1.59
C PRO A 187 24.20 -5.56 1.25
N GLY A 188 25.03 -4.74 0.58
CA GLY A 188 24.71 -3.33 0.29
C GLY A 188 23.81 -3.13 -0.94
N ILE A 189 23.14 -1.98 -0.99
CA ILE A 189 22.42 -1.49 -2.18
C ILE A 189 23.36 -0.55 -2.94
N ALA A 190 23.67 -0.89 -4.19
CA ALA A 190 24.53 -0.10 -5.07
C ALA A 190 23.73 0.95 -5.86
N ARG A 191 22.56 0.56 -6.36
CA ARG A 191 21.70 1.40 -7.19
C ARG A 191 20.24 0.95 -7.11
N TYR A 192 19.34 1.80 -7.61
CA TYR A 192 17.94 1.46 -7.83
C TYR A 192 17.65 1.31 -9.33
N THR A 193 16.90 0.27 -9.71
CA THR A 193 16.52 -0.02 -11.10
C THR A 193 15.11 -0.61 -11.15
N ASP A 194 14.36 -0.37 -12.21
CA ASP A 194 13.08 -1.02 -12.52
C ASP A 194 13.25 -2.36 -13.25
N GLN A 195 14.47 -2.64 -13.73
CA GLN A 195 14.85 -3.89 -14.40
C GLN A 195 16.00 -4.56 -13.63
N PRO A 196 15.71 -5.22 -12.49
CA PRO A 196 16.75 -5.88 -11.70
C PRO A 196 17.11 -7.26 -12.27
N ASP A 197 18.34 -7.68 -12.01
CA ASP A 197 18.63 -9.11 -11.90
C ASP A 197 18.02 -9.61 -10.56
N PRO A 198 17.12 -10.61 -10.57
CA PRO A 198 16.48 -11.12 -9.36
C PRO A 198 17.44 -11.52 -8.23
N THR A 199 18.62 -12.06 -8.57
CA THR A 199 19.64 -12.52 -7.60
C THR A 199 20.33 -11.36 -6.86
N LEU A 200 20.26 -10.16 -7.43
CA LEU A 200 20.89 -8.96 -6.88
C LEU A 200 19.93 -8.11 -6.04
N ILE A 201 18.63 -8.41 -6.02
CA ILE A 201 17.65 -7.60 -5.27
C ILE A 201 17.93 -7.69 -3.77
N ARG A 202 17.95 -6.52 -3.11
CA ARG A 202 18.09 -6.37 -1.65
C ARG A 202 16.94 -5.60 -1.02
N SER A 203 16.33 -4.69 -1.77
CA SER A 203 15.18 -3.92 -1.30
C SER A 203 14.23 -3.55 -2.43
N VAL A 204 13.01 -3.23 -2.05
CA VAL A 204 11.95 -2.71 -2.92
C VAL A 204 11.60 -1.31 -2.43
N ARG A 205 11.70 -0.32 -3.30
CA ARG A 205 11.19 1.04 -3.10
C ARG A 205 9.85 1.15 -3.79
N LEU A 206 8.83 1.51 -3.02
CA LEU A 206 7.47 1.74 -3.49
C LEU A 206 7.20 3.23 -3.47
N THR A 207 6.66 3.75 -4.56
CA THR A 207 6.19 5.14 -4.66
C THR A 207 4.72 5.11 -5.04
N LEU A 208 3.89 5.77 -4.24
CA LEU A 208 2.44 5.87 -4.42
C LEU A 208 2.04 7.34 -4.43
N THR A 209 1.38 7.79 -5.49
CA THR A 209 0.83 9.14 -5.59
C THR A 209 -0.69 9.07 -5.54
N LEU A 210 -1.29 9.77 -4.59
CA LEU A 210 -2.74 9.85 -4.39
C LEU A 210 -3.23 11.27 -4.65
N PHE A 211 -4.47 11.40 -5.11
CA PHE A 211 -5.14 12.68 -5.32
C PHE A 211 -6.50 12.73 -4.63
N ASP A 212 -6.98 13.93 -4.35
CA ASP A 212 -8.35 14.13 -3.89
C ASP A 212 -9.28 14.37 -5.11
N PRO A 213 -10.30 13.53 -5.35
CA PRO A 213 -11.23 13.74 -6.45
C PRO A 213 -12.04 15.05 -6.34
N ALA A 214 -12.15 15.63 -5.14
CA ALA A 214 -12.81 16.91 -4.91
C ALA A 214 -11.84 18.11 -4.92
N ASP A 215 -10.55 17.88 -5.23
CA ASP A 215 -9.50 18.91 -5.32
C ASP A 215 -9.38 19.80 -4.08
N ARG A 216 -9.65 19.25 -2.87
CA ARG A 216 -9.54 20.01 -1.61
C ARG A 216 -8.14 20.00 -1.04
N THR A 217 -7.31 19.05 -1.47
CA THR A 217 -5.88 18.96 -1.15
C THR A 217 -5.11 18.68 -2.42
N GLN A 218 -3.87 19.17 -2.48
CA GLN A 218 -2.93 18.79 -3.53
C GLN A 218 -2.65 17.29 -3.49
N GLU A 219 -2.22 16.76 -4.64
CA GLU A 219 -1.73 15.39 -4.75
C GLU A 219 -0.57 15.14 -3.77
N GLN A 220 -0.54 13.96 -3.17
CA GLN A 220 0.48 13.59 -2.21
C GLN A 220 1.22 12.34 -2.69
N THR A 221 2.56 12.42 -2.68
CA THR A 221 3.44 11.31 -3.05
C THR A 221 4.09 10.72 -1.81
N PHE A 222 3.90 9.41 -1.62
CA PHE A 222 4.43 8.64 -0.51
C PHE A 222 5.49 7.68 -1.00
N ASN A 223 6.60 7.59 -0.26
CA ASN A 223 7.72 6.71 -0.58
C ASN A 223 8.02 5.82 0.62
N VAL A 224 8.19 4.52 0.38
CA VAL A 224 8.67 3.58 1.39
C VAL A 224 9.68 2.62 0.79
N VAL A 225 10.63 2.17 1.59
CA VAL A 225 11.60 1.14 1.21
C VAL A 225 11.46 -0.05 2.15
N ALA A 226 11.34 -1.24 1.59
CA ALA A 226 11.34 -2.51 2.31
C ALA A 226 12.54 -3.35 1.90
N ALA A 227 13.34 -3.77 2.88
CA ALA A 227 14.37 -4.79 2.64
C ALA A 227 13.72 -6.16 2.43
N ILE A 228 14.23 -6.92 1.46
CA ILE A 228 13.90 -8.34 1.31
C ILE A 228 14.71 -9.11 2.34
N ARG A 229 14.03 -9.92 3.16
CA ARG A 229 14.66 -10.65 4.28
C ARG A 229 15.14 -12.04 3.91
N ASN A 230 14.49 -12.67 2.93
CA ASN A 230 14.87 -14.01 2.48
C ASN A 230 15.88 -13.91 1.35
N ARG A 231 16.80 -14.87 1.31
CA ARG A 231 17.77 -14.97 0.21
C ARG A 231 17.04 -15.41 -1.05
N LEU A 232 17.24 -14.63 -2.12
CA LEU A 232 16.82 -14.96 -3.47
C LEU A 232 18.04 -15.61 -4.16
N GLU A 233 18.35 -16.85 -3.79
CA GLU A 233 19.43 -17.65 -4.38
C GLU A 233 18.87 -18.63 -5.42
#